data_AF-A0A956HBG4-F1
#
_entry.id   AF-A0A956HBG4-F1
#
_cell.length_a   1.000
_cell.length_b   1.000
_cell.length_c   1.000
_cell.angle_alpha   90.00
_cell.angle_beta   90.00
_cell.angle_gamma   90.00
#
_symmetry.space_group_name_H-M   'P 1'
#
loop_
_entity.id
_entity.type
_entity.pdbx_description
1 polymer ?
#
loop_
_entity_poly.entity_id
_entity_poly.type
_entity_poly.pdbx_seq_one_letter_code
_entity_poly.pdbx_strand_id
1 'polypeptide(L)'
;EMAAIRFETGLGSLAYNHSKTKQVCKKAGAKVLAYFDAKYAQSLSKTQEIDEALSSMGIADPGWSGAVGKSARLVREVLTKGSVNEQVAHIETFVKDILALDVMENDSSWRDYARTAGYDLDQLEQGYRNVAFTGDRYLLFDTSEDSPTGMQWHTRAKVEDVRKKTKKPDRFHPSTVKAPPVVAPKVPETVEDSVDSPKLELAPKPVPKKKKEEVKGGDDSITTRNLDRIEQSGPLGLGIELGTHEKAFQQRSTKDPKKLAWVEGARVFALNELDSWVYAQRQLSLPLVAGTSSTAARIMQSFRFLGVGPADDARLAAIAAMLVGRHHSL
;
A
#
# COMPACT_ATOMS: atom_id res chain seq x y z
N GLU A 1 10.96 -22.77 -5.29
CA GLU A 1 10.86 -21.81 -4.16
C GLU A 1 12.20 -21.13 -3.81
N MET A 2 13.17 -21.81 -3.18
CA MET A 2 14.43 -21.16 -2.74
C MET A 2 15.21 -20.44 -3.84
N ALA A 3 15.18 -20.93 -5.09
CA ALA A 3 15.80 -20.23 -6.22
C ALA A 3 15.10 -18.90 -6.55
N ALA A 4 13.77 -18.85 -6.47
CA ALA A 4 12.97 -17.64 -6.71
C ALA A 4 13.22 -16.60 -5.62
N ILE A 5 13.21 -17.01 -4.34
CA ILE A 5 13.53 -16.12 -3.20
C ILE A 5 14.91 -15.48 -3.37
N ARG A 6 15.91 -16.27 -3.80
CA ARG A 6 17.27 -15.76 -4.06
C ARG A 6 17.31 -14.79 -5.23
N PHE A 7 16.57 -15.07 -6.30
CA PHE A 7 16.45 -14.18 -7.45
C PHE A 7 15.85 -12.83 -7.05
N GLU A 8 14.71 -12.82 -6.35
CA GLU A 8 14.04 -11.59 -5.91
C GLU A 8 14.88 -10.79 -4.91
N THR A 9 15.50 -11.48 -3.94
CA THR A 9 16.40 -10.83 -2.99
C THR A 9 17.58 -10.18 -3.71
N GLY A 10 18.19 -10.89 -4.67
CA GLY A 10 19.28 -10.36 -5.48
C GLY A 10 18.85 -9.16 -6.32
N LEU A 11 17.71 -9.25 -6.99
CA LEU A 11 17.17 -8.18 -7.83
C LEU A 11 16.79 -6.94 -7.01
N GLY A 12 16.12 -7.12 -5.87
CA GLY A 12 15.79 -6.03 -4.94
C GLY A 12 17.04 -5.32 -4.43
N SER A 13 18.07 -6.07 -4.04
CA SER A 13 19.37 -5.52 -3.62
C SER A 13 20.10 -4.77 -4.73
N LEU A 14 20.06 -5.27 -5.96
CA LEU A 14 20.63 -4.57 -7.11
C LEU A 14 19.88 -3.26 -7.40
N ALA A 15 18.54 -3.31 -7.44
CA ALA A 15 17.70 -2.15 -7.71
C ALA A 15 17.86 -1.05 -6.63
N TYR A 16 17.88 -1.44 -5.36
CA TYR A 16 18.03 -0.52 -4.23
C TYR A 16 19.40 0.17 -4.22
N ASN A 17 20.46 -0.56 -4.55
CA ASN A 17 21.81 0.00 -4.57
C ASN A 17 22.14 0.79 -5.83
N HIS A 18 21.32 0.68 -6.87
CA HIS A 18 21.53 1.35 -8.14
C HIS A 18 21.49 2.87 -8.00
N SER A 19 22.45 3.55 -8.65
CA SER A 19 22.62 5.01 -8.54
C SER A 19 21.39 5.78 -9.04
N LYS A 20 20.77 5.32 -10.14
CA LYS A 20 19.57 5.97 -10.69
C LYS A 20 18.37 5.89 -9.74
N THR A 21 18.20 4.79 -9.00
CA THR A 21 17.16 4.67 -7.96
C THR A 21 17.35 5.74 -6.89
N LYS A 22 18.55 5.85 -6.35
CA LYS A 22 18.88 6.86 -5.33
C LYS A 22 18.69 8.28 -5.87
N GLN A 23 19.07 8.52 -7.12
CA GLN A 23 18.92 9.82 -7.77
C GLN A 23 17.46 10.20 -7.99
N VAL A 24 16.62 9.28 -8.47
CA VAL A 24 15.19 9.57 -8.73
C VAL A 24 14.43 9.79 -7.42
N CYS A 25 14.70 9.00 -6.37
CA CYS A 25 14.15 9.23 -5.03
C CYS A 25 14.55 10.61 -4.48
N LYS A 26 15.83 10.97 -4.58
CA LYS A 26 16.31 12.27 -4.09
C LYS A 26 15.68 13.44 -4.84
N LYS A 27 15.52 13.32 -6.16
CA LYS A 27 14.82 14.33 -6.98
C LYS A 27 13.35 14.44 -6.58
N ALA A 28 12.66 13.31 -6.40
CA ALA A 28 11.27 13.30 -5.94
C ALA A 28 11.12 13.96 -4.56
N GLY A 29 11.97 13.63 -3.60
CA GLY A 29 11.94 14.25 -2.27
C GLY A 29 12.19 15.76 -2.31
N ALA A 30 13.10 16.22 -3.16
CA ALA A 30 13.31 17.66 -3.39
C ALA A 30 12.07 18.34 -4.00
N LYS A 31 11.36 17.66 -4.90
CA LYS A 31 10.11 18.15 -5.50
C LYS A 31 9.00 18.29 -4.46
N VAL A 32 8.85 17.32 -3.57
CA VAL A 32 7.90 17.38 -2.43
C VAL A 32 8.18 18.61 -1.55
N LEU A 33 9.44 18.83 -1.18
CA LEU A 33 9.81 19.99 -0.37
C LEU A 33 9.56 21.32 -1.10
N ALA A 34 9.90 21.39 -2.39
CA ALA A 34 9.65 22.57 -3.21
C ALA A 34 8.16 22.90 -3.33
N TYR A 35 7.29 21.88 -3.36
CA TYR A 35 5.85 22.07 -3.35
C TYR A 35 5.35 22.72 -2.06
N PHE A 36 5.82 22.25 -0.90
CA PHE A 36 5.48 22.89 0.38
C PHE A 36 6.03 24.32 0.48
N ASP A 37 7.25 24.55 -0.01
CA ASP A 37 7.83 25.88 -0.05
C ASP A 37 7.01 26.86 -0.89
N ALA A 38 6.44 26.39 -2.00
CA ALA A 38 5.57 27.17 -2.87
C ALA A 38 4.17 27.37 -2.24
N LYS A 39 3.56 26.31 -1.73
CA LYS A 39 2.23 26.32 -1.08
C LYS A 39 2.16 27.33 0.06
N TYR A 40 3.19 27.36 0.89
CA TYR A 40 3.24 28.19 2.09
C TYR A 40 4.11 29.45 1.92
N ALA A 41 4.45 29.84 0.68
CA ALA A 41 5.35 30.97 0.41
C ALA A 41 4.85 32.31 1.00
N GLN A 42 3.53 32.50 1.08
CA GLN A 42 2.91 33.73 1.57
C GLN A 42 2.46 33.64 3.04
N SER A 43 2.69 32.49 3.71
CA SER A 43 2.29 32.33 5.11
C SER A 43 3.26 33.04 6.05
N LEU A 44 2.71 33.81 7.00
CA LEU A 44 3.47 34.39 8.12
C LEU A 44 4.05 33.30 9.05
N SER A 45 3.42 32.13 9.07
CA SER A 45 3.78 30.92 9.82
C SER A 45 4.39 29.83 8.92
N LYS A 46 4.99 30.20 7.78
CA LYS A 46 5.51 29.27 6.77
C LYS A 46 6.23 28.06 7.35
N THR A 47 7.21 28.26 8.24
CA THR A 47 7.98 27.14 8.82
C THR A 47 7.10 26.17 9.62
N GLN A 48 6.18 26.70 10.42
CA GLN A 48 5.26 25.89 11.23
C GLN A 48 4.31 25.10 10.32
N GLU A 49 3.74 25.72 9.30
CA GLU A 49 2.81 25.06 8.37
C GLU A 49 3.48 23.96 7.55
N ILE A 50 4.73 24.18 7.11
CA ILE A 50 5.51 23.13 6.46
C ILE A 50 5.78 21.99 7.44
N ASP A 51 6.14 22.28 8.68
CA ASP A 51 6.45 21.23 9.66
C ASP A 51 5.19 20.45 10.07
N GLU A 52 4.02 21.08 10.13
CA GLU A 52 2.74 20.41 10.32
C GLU A 52 2.40 19.48 9.14
N ALA A 53 2.58 19.95 7.90
CA ALA A 53 2.37 19.14 6.70
C ALA A 53 3.36 17.97 6.60
N LEU A 54 4.63 18.17 6.94
CA LEU A 54 5.62 17.09 6.99
C LEU A 54 5.30 16.09 8.10
N SER A 55 4.78 16.54 9.24
CA SER A 55 4.38 15.65 10.33
C SER A 55 3.15 14.80 9.97
N SER A 56 2.21 15.35 9.17
CA SER A 56 1.00 14.63 8.77
C SER A 56 1.30 13.48 7.81
N MET A 57 2.32 13.62 6.94
CA MET A 57 2.79 12.56 6.04
C MET A 57 3.75 11.55 6.67
N GLY A 58 4.14 11.74 7.95
CA GLY A 58 5.04 10.82 8.64
C GLY A 58 4.37 9.48 8.96
N ILE A 59 5.07 8.38 8.68
CA ILE A 59 4.59 7.01 8.90
C ILE A 59 5.03 6.55 10.30
N ALA A 60 4.05 6.31 11.18
CA ALA A 60 4.27 5.96 12.59
C ALA A 60 4.00 4.49 12.93
N ASP A 61 3.66 3.67 11.94
CA ASP A 61 3.47 2.24 12.15
C ASP A 61 4.83 1.53 12.05
N PRO A 62 5.35 0.95 13.14
CA PRO A 62 6.62 0.20 13.12
C PRO A 62 6.57 -1.07 12.26
N GLY A 63 5.38 -1.54 11.89
CA GLY A 63 5.18 -2.67 10.99
C GLY A 63 5.38 -2.33 9.52
N TRP A 64 5.54 -1.04 9.17
CA TRP A 64 5.69 -0.55 7.80
C TRP A 64 7.15 -0.30 7.40
N SER A 65 7.55 -0.75 6.21
CA SER A 65 8.86 -0.40 5.65
C SER A 65 8.98 1.08 5.34
N GLY A 66 10.10 1.68 5.74
CA GLY A 66 10.38 3.10 5.59
C GLY A 66 9.72 3.98 6.66
N ALA A 67 9.13 3.40 7.70
CA ALA A 67 8.53 4.16 8.80
C ALA A 67 9.60 4.84 9.69
N VAL A 68 9.43 6.15 9.94
CA VAL A 68 10.36 6.96 10.76
C VAL A 68 9.66 7.80 11.83
N GLY A 69 8.35 7.61 12.00
CA GLY A 69 7.50 8.42 12.88
C GLY A 69 7.00 9.72 12.24
N LYS A 70 6.43 10.60 13.07
CA LYS A 70 5.78 11.86 12.63
C LYS A 70 6.59 13.12 12.89
N SER A 71 7.89 13.00 13.14
CA SER A 71 8.72 14.19 13.37
C SER A 71 8.99 14.90 12.05
N ALA A 72 8.49 16.12 11.88
CA ALA A 72 8.76 16.97 10.70
C ALA A 72 10.24 17.00 10.31
N ARG A 73 11.12 17.17 11.31
CA ARG A 73 12.58 17.17 11.14
C ARG A 73 13.07 15.87 10.51
N LEU A 74 12.62 14.71 11.01
CA LEU A 74 13.02 13.40 10.48
C LEU A 74 12.44 13.14 9.09
N VAL A 75 11.17 13.48 8.86
CA VAL A 75 10.54 13.36 7.54
C VAL A 75 11.28 14.19 6.50
N ARG A 76 11.66 15.44 6.83
CA ARG A 76 12.49 16.30 5.98
C ARG A 76 13.86 15.68 5.69
N GLU A 77 14.49 15.11 6.71
CA GLU A 77 15.79 14.45 6.57
C GLU A 77 15.68 13.22 5.66
N VAL A 78 14.64 12.41 5.81
CA VAL A 78 14.35 11.26 4.96
C VAL A 78 14.17 11.68 3.50
N LEU A 79 13.35 12.70 3.22
CA LEU A 79 13.11 13.18 1.86
C LEU A 79 14.39 13.67 1.15
N THR A 80 15.43 14.03 1.91
CA THR A 80 16.69 14.55 1.33
C THR A 80 17.83 13.53 1.33
N LYS A 81 17.89 12.66 2.34
CA LYS A 81 19.04 11.81 2.65
C LYS A 81 18.66 10.40 3.13
N GLY A 82 17.37 10.08 3.22
CA GLY A 82 16.91 8.76 3.65
C GLY A 82 17.33 7.66 2.68
N SER A 83 17.11 6.43 3.10
CA SER A 83 17.13 5.26 2.23
C SER A 83 16.07 5.33 1.13
N VAL A 84 16.16 4.41 0.15
CA VAL A 84 15.15 4.30 -0.91
C VAL A 84 13.77 4.02 -0.34
N ASN A 85 13.65 3.10 0.63
CA ASN A 85 12.36 2.74 1.23
C ASN A 85 11.76 3.91 2.00
N GLU A 86 12.54 4.56 2.88
CA GLU A 86 12.09 5.72 3.64
C GLU A 86 11.63 6.84 2.69
N GLN A 87 12.38 7.14 1.62
CA GLN A 87 11.99 8.14 0.63
C GLN A 87 10.70 7.77 -0.10
N VAL A 88 10.63 6.56 -0.67
CA VAL A 88 9.47 6.11 -1.47
C VAL A 88 8.20 6.11 -0.64
N ALA A 89 8.25 5.60 0.59
CA ALA A 89 7.09 5.54 1.48
C ALA A 89 6.51 6.94 1.80
N HIS A 90 7.39 7.93 2.02
CA HIS A 90 6.96 9.30 2.27
C HIS A 90 6.52 10.03 0.99
N ILE A 91 7.17 9.78 -0.16
CA ILE A 91 6.74 10.32 -1.45
C ILE A 91 5.32 9.82 -1.79
N GLU A 92 5.06 8.53 -1.61
CA GLU A 92 3.73 7.94 -1.84
C GLU A 92 2.69 8.58 -0.92
N THR A 93 2.99 8.72 0.37
CA THR A 93 2.11 9.38 1.34
C THR A 93 1.82 10.83 0.94
N PHE A 94 2.83 11.60 0.49
CA PHE A 94 2.61 12.96 -0.01
C PHE A 94 1.62 12.99 -1.18
N VAL A 95 1.83 12.13 -2.19
CA VAL A 95 0.95 12.12 -3.37
C VAL A 95 -0.47 11.71 -3.01
N LYS A 96 -0.61 10.66 -2.19
CA LYS A 96 -1.89 10.07 -1.80
C LYS A 96 -2.70 10.97 -0.86
N ASP A 97 -2.06 11.55 0.14
CA ASP A 97 -2.76 12.17 1.28
C ASP A 97 -2.71 13.70 1.26
N ILE A 98 -1.78 14.30 0.51
CA ILE A 98 -1.64 15.77 0.46
C ILE A 98 -1.97 16.29 -0.93
N LEU A 99 -1.23 15.86 -1.95
CA LEU A 99 -1.43 16.35 -3.31
C LEU A 99 -2.82 16.01 -3.84
N ALA A 100 -3.31 14.78 -3.58
CA ALA A 100 -4.65 14.39 -3.99
C ALA A 100 -5.73 15.27 -3.32
N LEU A 101 -5.59 15.59 -2.03
CA LEU A 101 -6.53 16.47 -1.34
C LEU A 101 -6.50 17.89 -1.91
N ASP A 102 -5.32 18.47 -2.12
CA ASP A 102 -5.17 19.80 -2.71
C ASP A 102 -5.82 19.88 -4.10
N VAL A 103 -5.68 18.82 -4.89
CA VAL A 103 -6.30 18.71 -6.22
C VAL A 103 -7.83 18.57 -6.10
N MET A 104 -8.33 17.80 -5.12
CA MET A 104 -9.77 17.57 -4.91
C MET A 104 -10.52 18.77 -4.35
N GLU A 105 -9.85 19.63 -3.57
CA GLU A 105 -10.48 20.86 -3.05
C GLU A 105 -10.78 21.88 -4.17
N ASN A 106 -10.30 21.62 -5.39
CA ASN A 106 -10.60 22.36 -6.62
C ASN A 106 -10.32 23.87 -6.54
N ASP A 107 -9.42 24.26 -5.63
CA ASP A 107 -8.76 25.56 -5.70
C ASP A 107 -7.69 25.49 -6.80
N SER A 108 -7.69 26.43 -7.74
CA SER A 108 -6.70 26.48 -8.80
C SER A 108 -5.26 26.67 -8.29
N SER A 109 -5.08 27.07 -7.03
CA SER A 109 -3.78 27.36 -6.40
C SER A 109 -2.79 26.18 -6.43
N TRP A 110 -3.25 24.92 -6.36
CA TRP A 110 -2.36 23.76 -6.42
C TRP A 110 -1.56 23.69 -7.73
N ARG A 111 -2.13 24.19 -8.84
CA ARG A 111 -1.43 24.22 -10.14
C ARG A 111 -0.22 25.13 -10.09
N ASP A 112 -0.35 26.26 -9.39
CA ASP A 112 0.75 27.22 -9.26
C ASP A 112 1.84 26.67 -8.33
N TYR A 113 1.46 25.96 -7.26
CA TYR A 113 2.42 25.28 -6.38
C TYR A 113 3.16 24.17 -7.13
N ALA A 114 2.43 23.32 -7.86
CA ALA A 114 2.99 22.24 -8.67
C ALA A 114 3.88 22.78 -9.79
N ARG A 115 3.47 23.86 -10.48
CA ARG A 115 4.31 24.53 -11.50
C ARG A 115 5.59 25.08 -10.90
N THR A 116 5.50 25.74 -9.74
CA THR A 116 6.66 26.31 -9.05
C THR A 116 7.61 25.23 -8.57
N ALA A 117 7.09 24.09 -8.10
CA ALA A 117 7.87 22.91 -7.78
C ALA A 117 8.42 22.21 -9.04
N GLY A 118 7.94 22.57 -10.24
CA GLY A 118 8.34 22.01 -11.53
C GLY A 118 7.81 20.59 -11.76
N TYR A 119 6.58 20.32 -11.35
CA TYR A 119 5.88 19.07 -11.62
C TYR A 119 5.48 18.99 -13.09
N ASP A 120 5.19 17.79 -13.58
CA ASP A 120 4.60 17.59 -14.90
C ASP A 120 3.08 17.81 -14.80
N LEU A 121 2.64 19.05 -15.05
CA LEU A 121 1.23 19.42 -14.95
C LEU A 121 0.35 18.65 -15.92
N ASP A 122 0.81 18.36 -17.13
CA ASP A 122 0.03 17.63 -18.12
C ASP A 122 -0.26 16.21 -17.62
N GLN A 123 0.76 15.56 -17.04
CA GLN A 123 0.60 14.23 -16.46
C GLN A 123 -0.30 14.23 -15.23
N LEU A 124 -0.16 15.24 -14.37
CA LEU A 124 -0.96 15.38 -13.17
C LEU A 124 -2.42 15.70 -13.51
N GLU A 125 -2.67 16.58 -14.49
CA GLU A 125 -4.01 16.85 -15.01
C GLU A 125 -4.60 15.63 -15.73
N GLN A 126 -3.82 14.88 -16.51
CA GLN A 126 -4.28 13.64 -17.12
C GLN A 126 -4.66 12.62 -16.04
N GLY A 127 -3.82 12.45 -15.01
CA GLY A 127 -4.12 11.61 -13.87
C GLY A 127 -5.39 12.05 -13.14
N TYR A 128 -5.53 13.35 -12.88
CA TYR A 128 -6.73 13.93 -12.29
C TYR A 128 -7.96 13.71 -13.16
N ARG A 129 -7.90 13.95 -14.47
CA ARG A 129 -9.03 13.71 -15.38
C ARG A 129 -9.44 12.25 -15.40
N ASN A 130 -8.46 11.33 -15.38
CA ASN A 130 -8.73 9.90 -15.27
C ASN A 130 -9.39 9.53 -13.93
N VAL A 131 -9.15 10.30 -12.87
CA VAL A 131 -9.79 10.18 -11.56
C VAL A 131 -11.15 10.90 -11.50
N ALA A 132 -11.33 12.00 -12.23
CA ALA A 132 -12.46 12.91 -12.15
C ALA A 132 -13.61 12.59 -13.12
N PHE A 133 -13.41 11.72 -14.13
CA PHE A 133 -14.40 11.48 -15.20
C PHE A 133 -15.37 10.31 -14.98
N THR A 134 -15.91 10.12 -13.77
CA THR A 134 -17.08 9.24 -13.53
C THR A 134 -18.12 9.81 -12.54
N GLY A 135 -18.51 11.08 -12.68
CA GLY A 135 -19.64 11.66 -11.93
C GLY A 135 -19.38 11.83 -10.41
N ASP A 136 -20.38 11.54 -9.56
CA ASP A 136 -20.34 11.67 -8.08
C ASP A 136 -19.36 10.73 -7.36
N ARG A 137 -18.52 10.00 -8.10
CA ARG A 137 -17.58 9.01 -7.59
C ARG A 137 -16.15 9.45 -7.85
N TYR A 138 -15.39 9.61 -6.79
CA TYR A 138 -13.97 9.88 -6.78
C TYR A 138 -13.23 8.55 -6.74
N LEU A 139 -12.16 8.40 -7.51
CA LEU A 139 -11.19 7.35 -7.28
C LEU A 139 -10.44 7.71 -5.98
N LEU A 140 -10.86 7.13 -4.86
CA LEU A 140 -10.10 7.21 -3.63
C LEU A 140 -9.24 5.95 -3.55
N PHE A 141 -7.99 6.14 -3.15
CA PHE A 141 -7.16 5.01 -2.72
C PHE A 141 -7.79 4.43 -1.45
N ASP A 142 -8.56 3.36 -1.59
CA ASP A 142 -9.14 2.67 -0.46
C ASP A 142 -8.06 1.81 0.17
N THR A 143 -7.60 2.23 1.34
CA THR A 143 -6.61 1.50 2.15
C THR A 143 -7.27 0.45 3.05
N SER A 144 -8.58 0.19 2.93
CA SER A 144 -9.21 -0.91 3.64
C SER A 144 -8.75 -2.27 3.10
N GLU A 145 -8.61 -3.24 4.00
CA GLU A 145 -8.15 -4.60 3.70
C GLU A 145 -9.06 -5.34 2.67
N ASP A 146 -10.27 -4.83 2.43
CA ASP A 146 -11.29 -5.45 1.56
C ASP A 146 -11.21 -5.01 0.08
N SER A 147 -10.23 -4.20 -0.31
CA SER A 147 -10.09 -3.69 -1.68
C SER A 147 -9.05 -4.48 -2.49
N PRO A 148 -9.45 -5.43 -3.37
CA PRO A 148 -8.52 -6.28 -4.11
C PRO A 148 -7.63 -5.51 -5.12
N THR A 149 -7.97 -4.26 -5.43
CA THR A 149 -7.21 -3.38 -6.34
C THR A 149 -6.56 -2.19 -5.64
N GLY A 150 -6.77 -1.99 -4.33
CA GLY A 150 -6.34 -0.79 -3.60
C GLY A 150 -6.91 0.54 -4.17
N MET A 151 -7.94 0.45 -5.02
CA MET A 151 -8.62 1.58 -5.64
C MET A 151 -10.12 1.27 -5.62
N GLN A 152 -10.88 1.93 -4.73
CA GLN A 152 -12.33 1.90 -4.81
C GLN A 152 -12.85 3.26 -5.27
N TRP A 153 -14.00 3.21 -5.93
CA TRP A 153 -14.78 4.39 -6.24
C TRP A 153 -15.56 4.80 -4.99
N HIS A 154 -15.24 5.95 -4.42
CA HIS A 154 -15.97 6.49 -3.27
C HIS A 154 -16.85 7.64 -3.71
N THR A 155 -18.07 7.70 -3.19
CA THR A 155 -18.94 8.85 -3.42
C THR A 155 -18.43 10.09 -2.68
N ARG A 156 -18.76 11.29 -3.17
CA ARG A 156 -18.49 12.57 -2.48
C ARG A 156 -18.85 12.53 -0.99
N ALA A 157 -20.00 11.91 -0.68
CA ALA A 157 -20.49 11.75 0.69
C ALA A 157 -19.55 10.91 1.58
N LYS A 158 -18.93 9.85 1.04
CA LYS A 158 -17.98 9.00 1.78
C LYS A 158 -16.64 9.72 1.99
N VAL A 159 -16.20 10.55 1.04
CA VAL A 159 -15.04 11.45 1.20
C VAL A 159 -15.29 12.45 2.34
N GLU A 160 -16.47 13.08 2.36
CA GLU A 160 -16.84 14.04 3.41
C GLU A 160 -16.98 13.39 4.79
N ASP A 161 -17.39 12.12 4.87
CA ASP A 161 -17.43 11.37 6.12
C ASP A 161 -16.04 11.06 6.67
N VAL A 162 -15.11 10.64 5.80
CA VAL A 162 -13.67 10.50 6.16
C VAL A 162 -13.11 11.84 6.63
N ARG A 163 -13.41 12.94 5.92
CA ARG A 163 -12.99 14.32 6.28
C ARG A 163 -13.48 14.73 7.67
N LYS A 164 -14.72 14.39 8.02
CA LYS A 164 -15.30 14.67 9.35
C LYS A 164 -14.64 13.85 10.45
N LYS A 165 -14.25 12.60 10.16
CA LYS A 165 -13.57 11.70 11.10
C LYS A 165 -12.10 12.08 11.35
N THR A 166 -11.42 12.71 10.38
CA THR A 166 -10.01 13.12 10.52
C THR A 166 -9.83 14.50 11.14
N LYS A 167 -10.85 15.38 11.10
CA LYS A 167 -10.84 16.61 11.90
C LYS A 167 -11.08 16.22 13.36
N LYS A 168 -10.02 16.31 14.20
CA LYS A 168 -10.16 16.16 15.65
C LYS A 168 -11.24 17.12 16.16
N PRO A 169 -12.27 16.63 16.87
CA PRO A 169 -13.12 17.51 17.66
C PRO A 169 -12.31 18.01 18.87
N ASP A 170 -12.46 19.29 19.18
CA ASP A 170 -12.12 19.79 20.52
C ASP A 170 -12.89 18.99 21.59
N ARG A 171 -12.25 18.87 22.76
CA ARG A 171 -12.51 17.98 23.90
C ARG A 171 -13.98 17.84 24.33
N PHE A 172 -14.36 16.59 24.71
CA PHE A 172 -15.34 16.10 25.72
C PHE A 172 -16.75 16.75 25.79
N HIS A 173 -17.87 16.01 25.75
CA HIS A 173 -18.36 15.09 26.81
C HIS A 173 -19.32 13.99 26.27
N PRO A 174 -19.63 12.94 27.06
CA PRO A 174 -20.36 11.76 26.61
C PRO A 174 -21.89 11.95 26.71
N SER A 175 -22.63 11.46 25.72
CA SER A 175 -24.04 11.16 25.88
C SER A 175 -24.33 9.73 25.41
N THR A 176 -24.93 8.98 26.33
CA THR A 176 -25.49 7.65 26.13
C THR A 176 -26.71 7.73 25.21
N VAL A 177 -26.68 7.03 24.08
CA VAL A 177 -27.88 6.76 23.29
C VAL A 177 -28.00 5.25 23.10
N LYS A 178 -29.12 4.68 23.60
CA LYS A 178 -29.54 3.30 23.38
C LYS A 178 -29.82 3.06 21.90
N ALA A 179 -29.29 1.97 21.35
CA ALA A 179 -29.64 1.49 20.03
C ALA A 179 -31.08 0.95 20.00
N PRO A 180 -31.89 1.25 18.97
CA PRO A 180 -33.14 0.53 18.70
C PRO A 180 -32.87 -0.86 18.09
N PRO A 181 -33.82 -1.81 18.23
CA PRO A 181 -33.63 -3.18 17.78
C PRO A 181 -33.63 -3.28 16.25
N VAL A 182 -32.73 -4.12 15.74
CA VAL A 182 -32.62 -4.49 14.31
C VAL A 182 -33.74 -5.47 13.97
N VAL A 183 -34.61 -5.07 13.03
CA VAL A 183 -35.58 -5.96 12.39
C VAL A 183 -34.91 -6.63 11.19
N ALA A 184 -34.85 -7.96 11.17
CA ALA A 184 -34.33 -8.72 10.05
C ALA A 184 -35.29 -8.65 8.85
N PRO A 185 -34.80 -8.41 7.61
CA PRO A 185 -35.64 -8.49 6.43
C PRO A 185 -36.01 -9.95 6.10
N LYS A 186 -37.29 -10.18 5.79
CA LYS A 186 -37.81 -11.43 5.23
C LYS A 186 -37.23 -11.66 3.83
N VAL A 187 -36.69 -12.85 3.63
CA VAL A 187 -36.33 -13.40 2.31
C VAL A 187 -37.63 -13.73 1.55
N PRO A 188 -37.86 -13.26 0.32
CA PRO A 188 -38.93 -13.78 -0.52
C PRO A 188 -38.54 -15.16 -1.09
N GLU A 189 -39.53 -16.05 -1.09
CA GLU A 189 -39.49 -17.38 -1.71
C GLU A 189 -39.04 -17.29 -3.17
N THR A 190 -38.15 -18.21 -3.56
CA THR A 190 -37.69 -18.39 -4.92
C THR A 190 -38.78 -19.11 -5.73
N VAL A 191 -39.14 -18.51 -6.85
CA VAL A 191 -39.95 -19.12 -7.91
C VAL A 191 -39.06 -20.08 -8.68
N GLU A 192 -39.47 -21.35 -8.77
CA GLU A 192 -38.90 -22.35 -9.67
C GLU A 192 -39.25 -21.97 -11.11
N ASP A 193 -38.26 -21.75 -11.96
CA ASP A 193 -38.42 -21.85 -13.41
C ASP A 193 -37.32 -22.75 -13.97
N SER A 194 -37.78 -23.90 -14.47
CA SER A 194 -37.01 -24.93 -15.13
C SER A 194 -36.59 -24.46 -16.53
N VAL A 195 -35.28 -24.50 -16.82
CA VAL A 195 -34.78 -24.49 -18.20
C VAL A 195 -33.75 -25.60 -18.35
N ASP A 196 -34.10 -26.59 -19.16
CA ASP A 196 -33.28 -27.72 -19.55
C ASP A 196 -31.93 -27.26 -20.14
N SER A 197 -30.85 -27.68 -19.48
CA SER A 197 -29.49 -27.65 -20.03
C SER A 197 -29.04 -29.08 -20.34
N PRO A 198 -28.31 -29.29 -21.46
CA PRO A 198 -27.98 -30.62 -21.95
C PRO A 198 -27.04 -31.38 -21.00
N LYS A 199 -27.45 -32.60 -20.62
CA LYS A 199 -26.63 -33.58 -19.89
C LYS A 199 -25.37 -33.94 -20.68
N LEU A 200 -24.21 -33.51 -20.20
CA LEU A 200 -22.91 -34.10 -20.52
C LEU A 200 -22.67 -35.26 -19.53
N GLU A 201 -22.97 -36.48 -19.97
CA GLU A 201 -22.60 -37.70 -19.24
C GLU A 201 -21.08 -37.94 -19.36
N LEU A 202 -20.34 -37.56 -18.32
CA LEU A 202 -18.99 -38.07 -18.06
C LEU A 202 -19.09 -39.19 -17.03
N ALA A 203 -19.03 -40.44 -17.50
CA ALA A 203 -18.97 -41.61 -16.64
C ALA A 203 -17.70 -41.57 -15.76
N PRO A 204 -17.79 -41.69 -14.42
CA PRO A 204 -16.62 -41.80 -13.59
C PRO A 204 -16.00 -43.20 -13.72
N LYS A 205 -14.71 -43.26 -14.05
CA LYS A 205 -13.93 -44.51 -13.92
C LYS A 205 -13.79 -44.88 -12.43
N PRO A 206 -13.88 -46.16 -12.06
CA PRO A 206 -13.77 -46.59 -10.67
C PRO A 206 -12.36 -46.32 -10.14
N VAL A 207 -12.28 -45.57 -9.04
CA VAL A 207 -11.06 -45.33 -8.28
C VAL A 207 -10.69 -46.62 -7.52
N PRO A 208 -9.44 -47.11 -7.59
CA PRO A 208 -9.01 -48.25 -6.80
C PRO A 208 -9.06 -47.93 -5.30
N LYS A 209 -9.72 -48.81 -4.53
CA LYS A 209 -9.79 -48.72 -3.05
C LYS A 209 -8.39 -48.78 -2.45
N LYS A 210 -7.85 -47.64 -2.02
CA LYS A 210 -6.67 -47.59 -1.14
C LYS A 210 -7.06 -48.09 0.26
N LYS A 211 -6.21 -48.96 0.81
CA LYS A 211 -6.26 -49.39 2.23
C LYS A 211 -6.29 -48.15 3.13
N LYS A 212 -7.19 -48.15 4.12
CA LYS A 212 -7.13 -47.25 5.27
C LYS A 212 -5.86 -47.59 6.05
N GLU A 213 -4.81 -46.81 5.85
CA GLU A 213 -3.76 -46.66 6.87
C GLU A 213 -4.18 -45.56 7.82
N GLU A 214 -4.20 -45.90 9.09
CA GLU A 214 -4.55 -45.05 10.22
C GLU A 214 -3.39 -44.05 10.44
N VAL A 215 -3.44 -42.91 9.76
CA VAL A 215 -2.53 -41.79 10.02
C VAL A 215 -3.05 -41.05 11.25
N LYS A 216 -2.36 -41.23 12.38
CA LYS A 216 -2.55 -40.39 13.57
C LYS A 216 -2.39 -38.93 13.17
N GLY A 217 -3.40 -38.12 13.51
CA GLY A 217 -3.52 -36.71 13.15
C GLY A 217 -2.22 -35.94 13.38
N GLY A 218 -1.57 -35.59 12.27
CA GLY A 218 -0.57 -34.54 12.20
C GLY A 218 -1.31 -33.21 12.11
N ASP A 219 -0.96 -32.32 13.02
CA ASP A 219 -1.40 -30.94 13.06
C ASP A 219 -0.84 -30.22 11.81
N ASP A 220 -1.63 -30.09 10.75
CA ASP A 220 -1.30 -29.38 9.50
C ASP A 220 -1.31 -27.84 9.71
N SER A 221 -0.78 -27.39 10.85
CA SER A 221 -0.26 -26.04 10.96
C SER A 221 1.08 -26.02 10.23
N ILE A 222 1.19 -25.19 9.19
CA ILE A 222 2.48 -24.69 8.73
C ILE A 222 3.10 -24.01 9.95
N THR A 223 3.90 -24.75 10.69
CA THR A 223 4.43 -24.29 11.98
C THR A 223 5.29 -23.05 11.73
N THR A 224 4.99 -22.02 12.50
CA THR A 224 5.76 -20.77 12.70
C THR A 224 7.28 -20.95 12.80
N ARG A 225 7.75 -22.18 13.09
CA ARG A 225 9.17 -22.57 13.11
C ARG A 225 9.93 -22.39 11.79
N ASN A 226 9.29 -22.46 10.63
CA ASN A 226 9.99 -22.25 9.36
C ASN A 226 10.18 -20.76 9.01
N LEU A 227 9.28 -19.88 9.48
CA LEU A 227 9.40 -18.42 9.31
C LEU A 227 10.55 -17.87 10.18
N ASP A 228 10.65 -18.31 11.43
CA ASP A 228 11.72 -17.89 12.36
C ASP A 228 13.14 -18.18 11.84
N ARG A 229 13.31 -19.22 11.00
CA ARG A 229 14.62 -19.62 10.45
C ARG A 229 15.01 -18.82 9.19
N ILE A 230 14.04 -18.25 8.48
CA ILE A 230 14.26 -17.38 7.31
C ILE A 230 14.52 -15.92 7.75
N GLU A 231 14.03 -15.53 8.93
CA GLU A 231 14.13 -14.17 9.47
C GLU A 231 15.48 -13.84 10.12
N GLN A 232 16.21 -14.82 10.69
CA GLN A 232 17.40 -14.55 11.52
C GLN A 232 18.71 -14.35 10.75
N SER A 233 18.73 -14.67 9.47
CA SER A 233 19.85 -14.37 8.58
C SER A 233 19.32 -14.46 7.17
N GLY A 234 19.20 -13.33 6.46
CA GLY A 234 18.96 -13.39 5.02
C GLY A 234 19.97 -14.39 4.42
N PRO A 235 19.53 -15.46 3.74
CA PRO A 235 20.34 -16.66 3.46
C PRO A 235 21.56 -16.44 2.54
N LEU A 236 21.94 -15.18 2.28
CA LEU A 236 23.04 -14.78 1.42
C LEU A 236 23.92 -13.66 2.01
N GLY A 237 23.64 -13.12 3.21
CA GLY A 237 24.36 -11.93 3.70
C GLY A 237 24.17 -10.68 2.82
N LEU A 238 23.24 -10.73 1.86
CA LEU A 238 22.84 -9.62 0.98
C LEU A 238 21.77 -8.73 1.63
N GLY A 239 21.56 -8.88 2.94
CA GLY A 239 20.52 -8.17 3.68
C GLY A 239 20.72 -6.68 3.53
N ILE A 240 19.76 -6.00 2.90
CA ILE A 240 19.74 -4.56 2.91
C ILE A 240 19.48 -4.16 4.35
N GLU A 241 20.46 -3.51 4.93
CA GLU A 241 20.30 -2.93 6.24
C GLU A 241 19.22 -1.86 6.19
N LEU A 242 18.33 -1.88 7.19
CA LEU A 242 17.41 -0.79 7.46
C LEU A 242 18.15 0.57 7.43
N GLY A 243 17.45 1.60 6.97
CA GLY A 243 17.93 2.99 7.08
C GLY A 243 18.21 3.36 8.54
N THR A 244 19.12 4.30 8.77
CA THR A 244 19.49 4.71 10.13
C THR A 244 18.29 5.23 10.92
N HIS A 245 17.38 5.97 10.26
CA HIS A 245 16.19 6.53 10.90
C HIS A 245 15.15 5.44 11.19
N GLU A 246 14.91 4.56 10.23
CA GLU A 246 14.04 3.40 10.42
C GLU A 246 14.54 2.45 11.52
N LYS A 247 15.85 2.13 11.57
CA LYS A 247 16.45 1.36 12.68
C LYS A 247 16.15 2.03 14.03
N ALA A 248 16.40 3.34 14.12
CA ALA A 248 16.18 4.09 15.34
C ALA A 248 14.70 4.14 15.73
N PHE A 249 13.80 4.15 14.76
CA PHE A 249 12.35 4.12 15.00
C PHE A 249 11.90 2.73 15.48
N GLN A 250 12.30 1.66 14.79
CA GLN A 250 11.91 0.29 15.14
C GLN A 250 12.46 -0.15 16.50
N GLN A 251 13.72 0.18 16.82
CA GLN A 251 14.32 -0.15 18.11
C GLN A 251 13.57 0.44 19.31
N ARG A 252 12.83 1.54 19.12
CA ARG A 252 11.97 2.12 20.17
C ARG A 252 10.65 1.37 20.32
N SER A 253 10.22 0.65 19.29
CA SER A 253 8.88 0.08 19.20
C SER A 253 8.83 -1.42 19.45
N THR A 254 9.94 -2.15 19.30
CA THR A 254 9.99 -3.61 19.44
C THR A 254 10.65 -4.05 20.74
N LYS A 255 10.07 -5.04 21.44
CA LYS A 255 10.71 -5.67 22.61
C LYS A 255 11.98 -6.46 22.25
N ASP A 256 12.14 -6.84 20.98
CA ASP A 256 13.33 -7.53 20.46
C ASP A 256 13.98 -6.71 19.33
N PRO A 257 15.07 -5.97 19.59
CA PRO A 257 15.72 -5.10 18.62
C PRO A 257 16.45 -5.86 17.49
N LYS A 258 16.49 -7.21 17.55
CA LYS A 258 17.11 -8.05 16.51
C LYS A 258 16.14 -8.55 15.45
N LYS A 259 14.82 -8.45 15.69
CA LYS A 259 13.80 -8.85 14.73
C LYS A 259 13.22 -7.62 14.03
N LEU A 260 13.19 -7.63 12.70
CA LEU A 260 12.43 -6.65 11.93
C LEU A 260 10.94 -6.91 12.18
N ALA A 261 10.19 -5.89 12.58
CA ALA A 261 8.77 -6.02 12.87
C ALA A 261 7.88 -5.96 11.62
N TRP A 262 8.46 -5.91 10.42
CA TRP A 262 7.69 -5.78 9.18
C TRP A 262 6.77 -6.99 8.98
N VAL A 263 5.47 -6.75 9.10
CA VAL A 263 4.43 -7.79 8.91
C VAL A 263 3.84 -7.74 7.50
N GLU A 264 4.11 -6.67 6.74
CA GLU A 264 3.49 -6.38 5.45
C GLU A 264 3.71 -7.48 4.41
N GLY A 265 4.92 -8.00 4.32
CA GLY A 265 5.24 -9.08 3.37
C GLY A 265 4.65 -10.43 3.75
N ALA A 266 4.54 -10.75 5.04
CA ALA A 266 4.06 -12.07 5.48
C ALA A 266 2.53 -12.17 5.51
N ARG A 267 1.81 -11.04 5.72
CA ARG A 267 0.35 -11.03 5.83
C ARG A 267 -0.38 -11.01 4.49
N VAL A 268 0.22 -10.48 3.42
CA VAL A 268 -0.51 -10.19 2.17
C VAL A 268 -0.39 -11.29 1.12
N PHE A 269 0.64 -12.14 1.16
CA PHE A 269 0.78 -13.26 0.20
C PHE A 269 0.02 -14.53 0.57
N ALA A 270 -0.54 -14.59 1.77
CA ALA A 270 -1.47 -15.66 2.10
C ALA A 270 -2.80 -15.38 1.39
N LEU A 271 -3.02 -16.03 0.24
CA LEU A 271 -4.36 -16.14 -0.35
C LEU A 271 -5.28 -16.66 0.74
N ASN A 272 -6.29 -15.87 1.10
CA ASN A 272 -7.37 -16.35 1.96
C ASN A 272 -8.15 -17.40 1.16
N GLU A 273 -7.79 -18.68 1.28
CA GLU A 273 -8.47 -19.79 0.59
C GLU A 273 -9.94 -19.94 1.02
N LEU A 274 -10.37 -19.25 2.09
CA LEU A 274 -11.77 -19.17 2.51
C LEU A 274 -12.52 -18.00 1.85
N ASP A 275 -11.84 -17.13 1.12
CA ASP A 275 -12.49 -16.05 0.38
C ASP A 275 -13.34 -16.60 -0.76
N SER A 276 -14.59 -16.13 -0.86
CA SER A 276 -15.56 -16.64 -1.83
C SER A 276 -15.13 -16.45 -3.29
N TRP A 277 -14.38 -15.39 -3.61
CA TRP A 277 -13.84 -15.16 -4.95
C TRP A 277 -12.71 -16.14 -5.24
N VAL A 278 -11.78 -16.34 -4.29
CA VAL A 278 -10.69 -17.32 -4.43
C VAL A 278 -11.26 -18.72 -4.65
N TYR A 279 -12.24 -19.11 -3.84
CA TYR A 279 -12.95 -20.38 -3.98
C TYR A 279 -13.60 -20.53 -5.35
N ALA A 280 -14.30 -19.51 -5.86
CA ALA A 280 -14.94 -19.53 -7.18
C ALA A 280 -13.93 -19.69 -8.33
N GLN A 281 -12.80 -18.98 -8.28
CA GLN A 281 -11.73 -19.11 -9.28
C GLN A 281 -11.13 -20.52 -9.28
N ARG A 282 -10.95 -21.13 -8.10
CA ARG A 282 -10.49 -22.52 -7.96
C ARG A 282 -11.47 -23.52 -8.58
N GLN A 283 -12.76 -23.36 -8.34
CA GLN A 283 -13.80 -24.23 -8.95
C GLN A 283 -13.76 -24.16 -10.48
N LEU A 284 -13.44 -23.00 -11.03
CA LEU A 284 -13.32 -22.79 -12.48
C LEU A 284 -11.95 -23.18 -13.05
N SER A 285 -11.02 -23.67 -12.21
CA SER A 285 -9.62 -23.93 -12.59
C SER A 285 -8.94 -22.73 -13.27
N LEU A 286 -9.41 -21.51 -12.95
CA LEU A 286 -8.82 -20.30 -13.48
C LEU A 286 -7.53 -19.97 -12.72
N PRO A 287 -6.49 -19.49 -13.41
CA PRO A 287 -5.28 -19.04 -12.74
C PRO A 287 -5.62 -17.87 -11.81
N LEU A 288 -5.33 -18.03 -10.52
CA LEU A 288 -5.33 -16.93 -9.56
C LEU A 288 -4.12 -16.06 -9.84
N VAL A 289 -4.31 -15.03 -10.68
CA VAL A 289 -3.28 -14.02 -10.95
C VAL A 289 -3.52 -12.86 -10.00
N ALA A 290 -2.59 -12.63 -9.08
CA ALA A 290 -2.54 -11.36 -8.38
C ALA A 290 -2.24 -10.27 -9.43
N GLY A 291 -3.13 -9.28 -9.56
CA GLY A 291 -2.94 -8.18 -10.50
C GLY A 291 -1.64 -7.40 -10.20
N THR A 292 -1.22 -6.53 -11.13
CA THR A 292 -0.12 -5.60 -10.86
C THR A 292 -0.39 -4.87 -9.55
N SER A 293 0.53 -5.01 -8.60
CA SER A 293 0.41 -4.38 -7.27
C SER A 293 -0.04 -2.93 -7.40
N SER A 294 -1.14 -2.58 -6.73
CA SER A 294 -1.63 -1.21 -6.67
C SER A 294 -0.57 -0.27 -6.09
N THR A 295 0.24 -0.77 -5.16
CA THR A 295 1.41 -0.07 -4.61
C THR A 295 2.46 0.21 -5.68
N ALA A 296 2.80 -0.77 -6.53
CA ALA A 296 3.74 -0.54 -7.64
C ALA A 296 3.25 0.58 -8.57
N ALA A 297 1.97 0.54 -8.94
CA ALA A 297 1.35 1.55 -9.79
C ALA A 297 1.37 2.93 -9.12
N ARG A 298 1.03 3.02 -7.84
CA ARG A 298 1.07 4.28 -7.06
C ARG A 298 2.48 4.87 -6.98
N ILE A 299 3.49 4.04 -6.72
CA ILE A 299 4.88 4.51 -6.67
C ILE A 299 5.29 5.07 -8.04
N MET A 300 5.10 4.31 -9.12
CA MET A 300 5.47 4.76 -10.47
C MET A 300 4.72 6.03 -10.88
N GLN A 301 3.42 6.10 -10.59
CA GLN A 301 2.60 7.27 -10.90
C GLN A 301 3.01 8.48 -10.05
N SER A 302 3.43 8.29 -8.81
CA SER A 302 3.94 9.35 -7.95
C SER A 302 5.19 10.00 -8.57
N PHE A 303 6.16 9.20 -9.01
CA PHE A 303 7.34 9.71 -9.71
C PHE A 303 6.98 10.44 -11.01
N ARG A 304 5.99 9.93 -11.77
CA ARG A 304 5.49 10.56 -12.99
C ARG A 304 4.85 11.93 -12.71
N PHE A 305 3.99 12.05 -11.69
CA PHE A 305 3.37 13.32 -11.29
C PHE A 305 4.40 14.35 -10.85
N LEU A 306 5.43 13.91 -10.14
CA LEU A 306 6.54 14.78 -9.71
C LEU A 306 7.48 15.18 -10.88
N GLY A 307 7.28 14.62 -12.08
CA GLY A 307 8.08 14.93 -13.27
C GLY A 307 9.54 14.49 -13.14
N VAL A 308 9.81 13.38 -12.45
CA VAL A 308 11.19 12.97 -12.11
C VAL A 308 11.61 11.67 -12.81
N GLY A 309 12.64 11.80 -13.63
CA GLY A 309 13.33 10.68 -14.28
C GLY A 309 12.53 10.02 -15.41
N PRO A 310 13.19 9.22 -16.27
CA PRO A 310 12.51 8.32 -17.18
C PRO A 310 11.66 7.29 -16.43
N ALA A 311 10.66 6.71 -17.09
CA ALA A 311 9.79 5.68 -16.52
C ALA A 311 10.56 4.48 -15.94
N ASP A 312 11.71 4.13 -16.53
CA ASP A 312 12.54 3.02 -16.06
C ASP A 312 13.22 3.29 -14.70
N ASP A 313 13.58 4.55 -14.41
CA ASP A 313 14.18 4.90 -13.11
C ASP A 313 13.13 4.80 -11.99
N ALA A 314 11.90 5.26 -12.26
CA ALA A 314 10.76 5.11 -11.36
C ALA A 314 10.40 3.64 -11.14
N ARG A 315 10.43 2.82 -12.20
CA ARG A 315 10.25 1.36 -12.10
C ARG A 315 11.31 0.73 -11.22
N LEU A 316 12.58 1.14 -11.36
CA LEU A 316 13.67 0.62 -10.55
C LEU A 316 13.51 0.98 -9.07
N ALA A 317 13.04 2.21 -8.77
CA ALA A 317 12.69 2.61 -7.41
C ALA A 317 11.52 1.81 -6.83
N ALA A 318 10.50 1.51 -7.64
CA ALA A 318 9.40 0.64 -7.21
C ALA A 318 9.90 -0.79 -6.91
N ILE A 319 10.71 -1.39 -7.78
CA ILE A 319 11.32 -2.71 -7.55
C ILE A 319 12.14 -2.71 -6.26
N ALA A 320 12.97 -1.67 -6.08
CA ALA A 320 13.78 -1.52 -4.88
C ALA A 320 12.92 -1.44 -3.61
N ALA A 321 11.92 -0.56 -3.56
CA ALA A 321 11.08 -0.42 -2.39
C ALA A 321 10.30 -1.70 -2.06
N MET A 322 9.67 -2.29 -3.09
CA MET A 322 8.76 -3.41 -2.91
C MET A 322 9.47 -4.72 -2.56
N LEU A 323 10.57 -5.06 -3.25
CA LEU A 323 11.26 -6.33 -2.99
C LEU A 323 12.07 -6.30 -1.70
N VAL A 324 12.62 -5.14 -1.34
CA VAL A 324 13.44 -5.00 -0.14
C VAL A 324 12.60 -4.99 1.12
N GLY A 325 11.50 -4.24 1.11
CA GLY A 325 10.50 -4.30 2.18
C GLY A 325 9.70 -5.62 2.19
N ARG A 326 9.94 -6.50 1.19
CA ARG A 326 9.21 -7.75 0.95
C ARG A 326 7.70 -7.55 0.84
N HIS A 327 7.26 -6.35 0.45
CA HIS A 327 5.85 -6.06 0.22
C HIS A 327 5.30 -6.84 -0.97
N HIS A 328 6.16 -7.22 -1.92
CA HIS A 328 5.79 -7.90 -3.16
C HIS A 328 6.80 -8.99 -3.57
N SER A 329 6.28 -10.00 -4.26
CA SER A 329 7.02 -10.92 -5.12
C SER A 329 6.79 -10.53 -6.60
N LEU A 330 7.69 -10.92 -7.51
CA LEU A 330 7.55 -10.69 -8.96
C LEU A 330 6.85 -11.84 -9.69
#